data_AF-A0A3N5JHU8-F1
#
_entry.id   AF-A0A3N5JHU8-F1
#
_cell.length_a   1.000
_cell.length_b   1.000
_cell.length_c   1.000
_cell.angle_alpha   90.00
_cell.angle_beta   90.00
_cell.angle_gamma   90.00
#
_symmetry.space_group_name_H-M   'P 1'
#
loop_
_entity.id
_entity.type
_entity.pdbx_description
1 polymer ?
#
loop_
_entity_poly.entity_id
_entity_poly.type
_entity_poly.pdbx_seq_one_letter_code
_entity_poly.pdbx_strand_id
1 'polypeptide(L)'
;MFQGLSDRLNDVFKRLRGYGSLTEDNIAEALREVRLALLEADVNVKVVRSFLERVRERAIGRDVLGSLTPGQQVVKVVYEELTTLMGGAAARLRTAGQPPTVIMLVGLQG
;
A
#
# COMPACT_ATOMS: atom_id res chain seq x y z
N MET A 1 -1.97 0.73 -16.47
CA MET A 1 -1.86 1.55 -15.23
C MET A 1 -1.29 0.74 -14.08
N PHE A 2 -1.94 -0.34 -13.63
CA PHE A 2 -1.50 -1.12 -12.45
C PHE A 2 -0.14 -1.82 -12.62
N GLN A 3 0.18 -2.30 -13.84
CA GLN A 3 1.47 -2.94 -14.14
C GLN A 3 2.67 -2.04 -13.82
N GLY A 4 2.61 -0.77 -14.24
CA GLY A 4 3.70 0.19 -14.01
C GLY A 4 3.90 0.56 -12.54
N LEU A 5 2.82 0.57 -11.75
CA LEU A 5 2.90 0.72 -10.29
C LEU A 5 3.60 -0.48 -9.66
N SER A 6 3.21 -1.70 -10.04
CA SER A 6 3.81 -2.93 -9.52
C SER A 6 5.31 -3.01 -9.81
N ASP A 7 5.74 -2.66 -11.02
CA ASP A 7 7.15 -2.70 -11.41
C ASP A 7 7.97 -1.69 -10.60
N ARG A 8 7.49 -0.44 -10.48
CA ARG A 8 8.18 0.59 -9.69
C ARG A 8 8.30 0.22 -8.22
N LEU A 9 7.21 -0.26 -7.61
CA LEU A 9 7.23 -0.69 -6.20
C LEU A 9 8.19 -1.86 -5.98
N ASN A 10 8.23 -2.82 -6.91
CA ASN A 10 9.16 -3.95 -6.83
C ASN A 10 10.63 -3.50 -6.85
N ASP A 11 10.95 -2.47 -7.65
CA ASP A 11 12.30 -1.91 -7.71
C ASP A 11 12.67 -1.18 -6.42
N VAL A 12 11.76 -0.38 -5.85
CA VAL A 12 11.96 0.26 -4.53
C VAL A 12 12.23 -0.81 -3.46
N PHE A 13 11.42 -1.88 -3.45
CA PHE A 13 11.54 -2.96 -2.48
C PHE A 13 12.79 -3.82 -2.67
N LYS A 14 13.30 -3.98 -3.90
CA LYS A 14 14.60 -4.64 -4.14
C LYS A 14 15.73 -3.84 -3.51
N ARG A 15 15.75 -2.51 -3.67
CA ARG A 15 16.77 -1.64 -3.06
C ARG A 15 16.68 -1.68 -1.54
N LEU A 16 15.48 -1.55 -0.98
CA LEU A 16 15.25 -1.61 0.46
C LEU A 16 15.71 -2.93 1.10
N ARG A 17 15.52 -4.06 0.41
CA ARG A 17 16.01 -5.37 0.86
C ARG A 17 17.52 -5.54 0.75
N GLY A 18 18.19 -4.77 -0.12
CA GLY A 18 19.64 -4.80 -0.30
C GLY A 18 20.40 -4.06 0.81
N TYR A 19 19.73 -3.20 1.59
CA TYR A 19 20.34 -2.52 2.72
C TYR A 19 20.42 -3.45 3.95
N GLY A 20 21.63 -3.62 4.49
CA GLY A 20 21.86 -4.41 5.71
C GLY A 20 21.33 -3.75 7.00
N SER A 21 21.14 -2.44 6.98
CA SER A 21 20.52 -1.65 8.05
C SER A 21 19.69 -0.52 7.44
N LEU A 22 18.57 -0.18 8.08
CA LEU A 22 17.73 0.94 7.67
C LEU A 22 18.15 2.21 8.42
N THR A 23 18.48 3.23 7.64
CA THR A 23 18.64 4.61 8.12
C THR A 23 17.39 5.41 7.80
N GLU A 24 17.14 6.50 8.53
CA GLU A 24 16.04 7.42 8.23
C GLU A 24 16.12 7.96 6.80
N ASP A 25 17.33 8.21 6.31
CA ASP A 25 17.58 8.69 4.94
C ASP A 25 17.11 7.67 3.88
N ASN A 26 17.47 6.40 4.04
CA ASN A 26 17.09 5.34 3.10
C ASN A 26 15.56 5.12 3.10
N ILE A 27 14.91 5.25 4.26
CA ILE A 27 13.45 5.18 4.36
C ILE A 27 12.81 6.39 3.68
N ALA A 28 13.34 7.59 3.92
CA ALA A 28 12.80 8.81 3.33
C ALA A 28 12.91 8.82 1.80
N GLU A 29 14.02 8.31 1.25
CA GLU A 29 14.21 8.14 -0.19
C GLU A 29 13.19 7.16 -0.78
N ALA A 30 13.04 5.98 -0.18
CA ALA A 30 12.09 4.98 -0.65
C ALA A 30 10.64 5.48 -0.59
N LEU A 31 10.25 6.20 0.47
CA LEU A 31 8.92 6.81 0.59
C LEU A 31 8.67 7.88 -0.49
N ARG A 32 9.71 8.59 -0.93
CA ARG A 32 9.62 9.57 -2.01
C ARG A 32 9.32 8.89 -3.35
N GLU A 33 9.95 7.75 -3.64
CA GLU A 33 9.68 6.97 -4.84
C GLU A 33 8.27 6.36 -4.82
N VAL A 34 7.85 5.80 -3.67
CA VAL A 34 6.48 5.28 -3.48
C VAL A 34 5.44 6.39 -3.70
N ARG A 35 5.70 7.61 -3.19
CA ARG A 35 4.83 8.77 -3.43
C ARG A 35 4.67 9.05 -4.92
N LEU A 36 5.77 9.10 -5.66
CA LEU A 36 5.75 9.39 -7.10
C LEU A 36 4.93 8.32 -7.83
N ALA A 37 5.18 7.05 -7.53
CA ALA A 37 4.48 5.92 -8.15
C ALA A 37 2.96 5.94 -7.88
N LEU A 38 2.54 6.31 -6.66
CA LEU A 38 1.12 6.44 -6.31
C LEU A 38 0.44 7.61 -7.04
N LEU A 39 1.13 8.75 -7.19
CA LEU A 39 0.59 9.91 -7.89
C LEU A 39 0.47 9.67 -9.40
N GLU A 40 1.44 8.98 -10.01
CA GLU A 40 1.37 8.57 -11.42
C GLU A 40 0.26 7.55 -11.69
N ALA A 41 -0.20 6.84 -10.65
CA ALA A 41 -1.30 5.88 -10.72
C ALA A 41 -2.68 6.54 -10.50
N ASP A 42 -2.79 7.87 -10.63
CA ASP A 42 -4.01 8.66 -10.42
C ASP A 42 -4.66 8.46 -9.02
N VAL A 43 -3.86 8.14 -8.00
CA VAL A 43 -4.35 8.08 -6.62
C VAL A 43 -4.52 9.50 -6.07
N ASN A 44 -5.62 9.73 -5.36
CA ASN A 44 -5.91 11.02 -4.75
C ASN A 44 -4.78 11.48 -3.81
N VAL A 45 -4.30 12.71 -3.99
CA VAL A 45 -3.20 13.30 -3.21
C VAL A 45 -3.43 13.24 -1.69
N LYS A 46 -4.68 13.42 -1.22
CA LYS A 46 -5.02 13.33 0.21
C LYS A 46 -4.81 11.91 0.75
N VAL A 47 -5.22 10.92 -0.05
CA VAL A 47 -5.05 9.49 0.27
C VAL A 47 -3.56 9.15 0.33
N VAL A 48 -2.78 9.56 -0.69
CA VAL A 48 -1.33 9.35 -0.73
C VAL A 48 -0.63 9.98 0.48
N ARG A 49 -0.99 11.21 0.84
CA ARG A 49 -0.39 11.90 1.99
C ARG A 49 -0.63 11.16 3.29
N SER A 50 -1.89 10.82 3.57
CA SER A 50 -2.24 10.08 4.80
C SER A 50 -1.58 8.70 4.86
N PHE A 51 -1.46 8.02 3.71
CA PHE A 51 -0.77 6.74 3.59
C PHE A 51 0.71 6.86 3.94
N LEU A 52 1.41 7.85 3.38
CA LEU A 52 2.84 8.06 3.66
C LEU A 52 3.12 8.44 5.11
N GLU A 53 2.24 9.24 5.72
CA GLU A 53 2.34 9.61 7.14
C GLU A 53 2.26 8.35 8.03
N ARG A 54 1.27 7.47 7.79
CA ARG A 54 1.14 6.19 8.54
C ARG A 54 2.32 5.25 8.33
N VAL A 55 2.79 5.09 7.09
CA VAL A 55 3.96 4.23 6.80
C VAL A 55 5.20 4.77 7.49
N ARG A 56 5.43 6.10 7.49
CA ARG A 56 6.58 6.72 8.15
C ARG A 56 6.54 6.48 9.66
N GLU A 57 5.41 6.71 10.30
CA GLU A 57 5.25 6.50 11.74
C GLU A 57 5.55 5.04 12.13
N ARG A 58 5.03 4.07 11.36
CA ARG A 58 5.24 2.64 11.61
C ARG A 58 6.64 2.14 11.23
N ALA A 59 7.29 2.76 10.26
CA ALA A 59 8.65 2.40 9.84
C ALA A 59 9.72 2.91 10.83
N ILE A 60 9.46 4.05 11.49
CA ILE A 60 10.36 4.62 12.51
C ILE A 60 10.03 4.09 13.92
N GLY A 61 8.75 3.91 14.21
CA GLY A 61 8.26 3.52 15.53
C GLY A 61 8.20 2.01 15.73
N ARG A 62 9.15 1.46 16.50
CA ARG A 62 9.11 0.26 17.38
C ARG A 62 8.44 -1.06 16.94
N ASP A 63 7.82 -1.15 15.77
CA ASP A 63 7.17 -2.34 15.23
C ASP A 63 8.16 -3.20 14.42
N VAL A 64 9.46 -2.99 14.63
CA VAL A 64 10.55 -3.87 14.16
C VAL A 64 10.71 -5.06 15.11
N LEU A 65 9.60 -5.71 15.47
CA LEU A 65 9.62 -6.91 16.30
C LEU A 65 9.82 -8.14 15.41
N GLY A 66 10.99 -8.77 15.54
CA GLY A 66 11.20 -10.21 15.39
C GLY A 66 11.34 -10.79 13.97
N SER A 67 12.43 -11.54 13.78
CA SER A 67 12.73 -12.51 12.71
C SER A 67 12.97 -12.01 11.28
N LEU A 68 12.60 -10.78 10.91
CA LEU A 68 12.77 -10.25 9.56
C LEU A 68 13.92 -9.25 9.46
N THR A 69 14.52 -9.14 8.27
CA THR A 69 15.50 -8.07 7.99
C THR A 69 14.80 -6.71 8.02
N PRO A 70 15.49 -5.63 8.43
CA PRO A 70 14.91 -4.28 8.47
C PRO A 70 14.20 -3.91 7.15
N GLY A 71 14.83 -4.18 6.00
CA GLY A 71 14.22 -3.93 4.68
C GLY A 71 12.93 -4.71 4.44
N GLN A 72 12.85 -5.98 4.86
CA GLN A 72 11.61 -6.77 4.78
C GLN A 72 10.51 -6.23 5.70
N GLN A 73 10.87 -5.67 6.86
CA GLN A 73 9.92 -5.03 7.78
C GLN A 73 9.19 -3.86 7.12
N VAL A 74 9.93 -3.00 6.40
CA VAL A 74 9.33 -1.85 5.70
C VAL A 74 8.41 -2.29 4.58
N VAL A 75 8.81 -3.31 3.81
CA VAL A 75 7.95 -3.89 2.77
C VAL A 75 6.64 -4.41 3.38
N LYS A 76 6.72 -5.08 4.54
CA LYS A 76 5.54 -5.57 5.27
C LYS A 76 4.63 -4.41 5.70
N VAL A 77 5.18 -3.35 6.31
CA VAL A 77 4.41 -2.17 6.72
C VAL A 77 3.70 -1.54 5.52
N VAL A 78 4.40 -1.34 4.41
CA VAL A 78 3.82 -0.80 3.17
C VAL A 78 2.68 -1.69 2.65
N TYR A 79 2.88 -3.00 2.63
CA TYR A 79 1.87 -3.96 2.18
C TYR A 79 0.61 -3.95 3.06
N GLU A 80 0.78 -3.93 4.38
CA GLU A 80 -0.35 -3.87 5.33
C GLU A 80 -1.14 -2.57 5.19
N GLU A 81 -0.46 -1.44 5.04
CA GLU A 81 -1.12 -0.16 4.81
C GLU A 81 -1.86 -0.11 3.47
N LEU A 82 -1.29 -0.69 2.40
CA LEU A 82 -1.96 -0.80 1.10
C LEU A 82 -3.21 -1.69 1.19
N THR A 83 -3.11 -2.81 1.91
CA THR A 83 -4.22 -3.74 2.14
C THR A 83 -5.35 -3.04 2.89
N THR A 84 -5.01 -2.28 3.93
CA THR A 84 -5.95 -1.50 4.73
C THR A 84 -6.64 -0.44 3.87
N LEU A 85 -5.87 0.27 3.05
CA LEU A 85 -6.38 1.30 2.14
C LEU A 85 -7.34 0.73 1.09
N MET A 86 -7.16 -0.53 0.67
CA MET A 86 -8.03 -1.20 -0.29
C MET A 86 -9.28 -1.86 0.34
N GLY A 87 -9.49 -1.67 1.65
CA GLY A 87 -10.69 -2.13 2.36
C GLY A 87 -10.49 -3.35 3.25
N GLY A 88 -9.26 -3.89 3.35
CA GLY A 88 -8.82 -4.86 4.37
C GLY A 88 -9.42 -6.27 4.27
N ALA A 89 -10.65 -6.43 3.82
CA ALA A 89 -11.35 -7.71 3.75
C ALA A 89 -12.17 -7.83 2.46
N ALA A 90 -12.16 -9.02 1.88
CA ALA A 90 -13.01 -9.33 0.73
C ALA A 90 -14.47 -9.51 1.20
N ALA A 91 -15.34 -8.57 0.85
CA ALA A 91 -16.78 -8.72 1.04
C ALA A 91 -17.40 -9.40 -0.19
N ARG A 92 -18.09 -10.53 0.02
CA ARG A 92 -18.90 -11.13 -1.04
C ARG A 92 -20.16 -10.31 -1.30
N LEU A 93 -20.64 -10.35 -2.54
CA LEU A 93 -21.96 -9.82 -2.89
C LEU A 93 -23.04 -10.53 -2.08
N ARG A 94 -23.90 -9.75 -1.43
CA ARG A 94 -25.03 -10.27 -0.66
C ARG A 94 -26.13 -10.70 -1.62
N THR A 95 -26.57 -11.95 -1.51
CA THR A 95 -27.71 -12.49 -2.25
C THR A 95 -28.95 -12.51 -1.38
N ALA A 96 -30.14 -12.41 -1.99
CA ALA A 96 -31.39 -12.56 -1.27
C ALA A 96 -31.54 -14.00 -0.74
N GLY A 97 -32.15 -14.15 0.45
CA GLY A 97 -32.38 -15.47 1.06
C GLY A 97 -33.39 -16.33 0.29
N GLN A 98 -34.24 -15.71 -0.53
CA GLN A 98 -35.12 -16.37 -1.49
C GLN A 98 -35.00 -15.69 -2.86
N PRO A 99 -34.92 -16.44 -3.97
CA PRO A 99 -34.84 -15.86 -5.31
C PRO A 99 -36.07 -15.02 -5.70
N PRO A 100 -35.93 -13.98 -6.55
CA PRO A 100 -34.71 -13.54 -7.22
C PRO A 100 -33.89 -12.52 -6.41
N THR A 101 -32.57 -12.49 -6.64
CA THR A 101 -31.72 -11.38 -6.15
C THR A 101 -31.74 -10.25 -7.18
N VAL A 102 -32.16 -9.06 -6.79
CA VAL A 102 -32.14 -7.86 -7.63
C VAL A 102 -30.90 -7.03 -7.30
N ILE A 103 -30.04 -6.78 -8.29
CA ILE A 103 -28.82 -5.98 -8.16
C ILE A 103 -28.99 -4.71 -8.98
N MET A 104 -29.01 -3.56 -8.32
CA MET A 104 -29.05 -2.25 -8.98
C MET A 104 -27.62 -1.77 -9.24
N LEU A 105 -27.25 -1.69 -10.52
CA LEU A 105 -25.98 -1.13 -10.95
C LEU A 105 -26.12 0.39 -11.04
N VAL A 106 -25.31 1.10 -10.26
CA VAL A 106 -25.17 2.55 -10.33
C VAL A 106 -23.72 2.92 -10.55
N GLY A 107 -23.48 3.91 -11.40
CA GLY A 107 -22.17 4.43 -11.72
C GLY A 107 -22.29 5.86 -12.23
N LEU A 108 -21.17 6.56 -12.29
CA LEU A 108 -21.08 7.82 -13.00
C LEU A 108 -21.15 7.56 -14.52
N GLN A 109 -21.33 8.60 -15.32
CA GLN A 109 -21.32 8.46 -16.78
C GLN A 109 -19.93 7.99 -17.25
N GLY A 110 -19.86 6.78 -17.82
CA GLY A 110 -18.62 6.17 -18.30
C GLY A 110 -18.08 5.16 -17.31
#